data_AF-A0A060XP33-F1
#
_entry.id   AF-A0A060XP33-F1
#
_cell.length_a   1.000
_cell.length_b   1.000
_cell.length_c   1.000
_cell.angle_alpha   90.00
_cell.angle_beta   90.00
_cell.angle_gamma   90.00
#
_symmetry.space_group_name_H-M   'P 1'
#
loop_
_entity.id
_entity.type
_entity.pdbx_description
1 polymer ?
#
loop_
_entity_poly.entity_id
_entity_poly.type
_entity_poly.pdbx_seq_one_letter_code
_entity_poly.pdbx_strand_id
1 'polypeptide(L)'
;MRCVCVCVLQVNYRPPSQLGVLIPTSDNIYNADPSHPRPRQHYPISKNSGRYKQCAGKRSAEECGCTDILKVSPLAINSDCRQRVLRLTFPVTDFKITLFLRRTNHADHPLCSPYFVTVTEVNNRTSWKVTGTHATPTMDRMRQYLEDSLKNNLYNPEGLQISLYGSELFHFRISVIPGVVLCDLVEEVQIYVDEPPLAFPTQHLVNNMAAIILGGLLLFGFLLIYNGVAMPTKSSIKTLLKKHKPTISPTRTQNSTTTQGPE
;
A
#
# COMPACT_ATOMS: atom_id res chain seq x y z
N MET A 1 -24.84 10.87 -12.76
CA MET A 1 -24.02 9.71 -12.31
C MET A 1 -22.56 10.11 -12.35
N ARG A 2 -21.85 10.14 -11.22
CA ARG A 2 -20.37 10.17 -11.23
C ARG A 2 -19.90 8.72 -11.23
N CYS A 3 -19.25 8.29 -12.31
CA CYS A 3 -18.62 6.97 -12.36
C CYS A 3 -17.42 6.97 -11.40
N VAL A 4 -17.41 6.03 -10.47
CA VAL A 4 -16.32 5.85 -9.51
C VAL A 4 -15.51 4.64 -9.93
N CYS A 5 -14.21 4.81 -10.15
CA CYS A 5 -13.33 3.69 -10.41
C CYS A 5 -13.05 2.93 -9.10
N VAL A 6 -13.18 1.60 -9.14
CA VAL A 6 -13.07 0.74 -7.96
C VAL A 6 -11.95 -0.27 -8.17
N CYS A 7 -11.11 -0.46 -7.15
CA CYS A 7 -10.07 -1.49 -7.12
C CYS A 7 -10.54 -2.65 -6.23
N VAL A 8 -10.36 -3.88 -6.70
CA VAL A 8 -10.58 -5.10 -5.90
C VAL A 8 -9.26 -5.45 -5.21
N LEU A 9 -9.27 -5.47 -3.88
CA LEU A 9 -8.09 -5.81 -3.08
C LEU A 9 -7.76 -7.29 -3.20
N GLN A 10 -6.47 -7.62 -3.22
CA GLN A 10 -6.00 -8.99 -3.17
C GLN A 10 -6.38 -9.66 -1.84
N VAL A 11 -6.49 -10.98 -1.86
CA VAL A 11 -6.74 -11.77 -0.64
C VAL A 11 -5.60 -11.56 0.36
N ASN A 12 -5.96 -11.36 1.63
CA ASN A 12 -5.05 -11.06 2.73
C ASN A 12 -4.14 -9.84 2.45
N TYR A 13 -4.64 -8.86 1.69
CA TYR A 13 -3.87 -7.68 1.32
C TYR A 13 -3.39 -6.93 2.57
N ARG A 14 -2.11 -6.53 2.53
CA ARG A 14 -1.46 -5.76 3.59
C ARG A 14 -0.84 -4.48 3.01
N PRO A 15 -1.19 -3.31 3.56
CA PRO A 15 -0.70 -2.04 3.06
C PRO A 15 0.82 -1.91 3.26
N PRO A 16 1.52 -1.18 2.37
CA PRO A 16 2.92 -0.84 2.53
C PRO A 16 3.20 -0.12 3.85
N SER A 17 4.42 -0.25 4.35
CA SER A 17 4.89 0.55 5.48
C SER A 17 5.96 1.57 5.07
N GLN A 18 6.39 2.37 6.03
CA GLN A 18 7.53 3.28 5.90
C GLN A 18 8.86 2.55 5.63
N LEU A 19 8.95 1.26 5.98
CA LEU A 19 10.13 0.42 5.72
C LEU A 19 10.15 -0.16 4.30
N GLY A 20 9.09 0.07 3.51
CA GLY A 20 8.95 -0.36 2.13
C GLY A 20 7.75 -1.26 1.87
N VAL A 21 7.48 -1.47 0.59
CA VAL A 21 6.30 -2.22 0.09
C VAL A 21 6.32 -3.68 0.55
N LEU A 22 7.49 -4.29 0.71
CA LEU A 22 7.64 -5.70 1.11
C LEU A 22 7.62 -5.93 2.62
N ILE A 23 7.55 -4.87 3.43
CA ILE A 23 7.64 -4.96 4.90
C ILE A 23 6.39 -4.34 5.53
N PRO A 24 5.20 -4.92 5.35
CA PRO A 24 4.00 -4.41 6.03
C PRO A 24 4.17 -4.51 7.55
N THR A 25 3.80 -3.44 8.26
CA THR A 25 3.88 -3.32 9.72
C THR A 25 2.52 -3.07 10.37
N SER A 26 1.49 -2.74 9.58
CA SER A 26 0.14 -2.51 10.09
C SER A 26 -0.50 -3.80 10.59
N ASP A 27 -1.34 -3.65 11.62
CA ASP A 27 -2.21 -4.69 12.15
C ASP A 27 -3.41 -4.97 11.25
N ASN A 28 -3.77 -4.06 10.33
CA ASN A 28 -4.91 -4.27 9.44
C ASN A 28 -4.56 -5.23 8.31
N ILE A 29 -5.38 -6.27 8.16
CA ILE A 29 -5.44 -7.10 6.97
C ILE A 29 -6.76 -6.77 6.25
N TYR A 30 -6.70 -6.65 4.94
CA TYR A 30 -7.86 -6.36 4.10
C TYR A 30 -8.19 -7.57 3.23
N ASN A 31 -9.48 -7.76 2.93
CA ASN A 31 -9.98 -8.92 2.17
C ASN A 31 -9.40 -10.24 2.69
N ALA A 32 -9.57 -10.48 3.99
CA ALA A 32 -9.01 -11.59 4.72
C ALA A 32 -9.66 -12.92 4.32
N ASP A 33 -8.81 -13.93 4.16
CA ASP A 33 -9.18 -15.33 4.01
C ASP A 33 -8.14 -16.21 4.72
N PRO A 34 -8.48 -16.79 5.89
CA PRO A 34 -7.58 -17.64 6.64
C PRO A 34 -7.12 -18.92 5.90
N SER A 35 -7.84 -19.34 4.86
CA SER A 35 -7.46 -20.52 4.06
C SER A 35 -6.25 -20.27 3.15
N HIS A 36 -5.93 -18.99 2.90
CA HIS A 36 -4.80 -18.57 2.08
C HIS A 36 -3.64 -18.05 2.94
N PRO A 37 -2.38 -18.23 2.51
CA PRO A 37 -1.24 -17.67 3.23
C PRO A 37 -1.29 -16.14 3.21
N ARG A 38 -0.77 -15.52 4.27
CA ARG A 38 -0.57 -14.07 4.27
C ARG A 38 0.58 -13.72 3.29
N PRO A 39 0.46 -12.65 2.48
CA PRO A 39 1.52 -12.16 1.60
C PRO A 39 2.46 -11.18 2.31
N ARG A 40 3.75 -11.19 1.91
CA ARG A 40 4.82 -10.30 2.42
C ARG A 40 5.22 -10.58 3.90
N GLN A 41 5.51 -11.84 4.24
CA GLN A 41 5.90 -12.29 5.61
C GLN A 41 7.37 -12.72 5.68
N HIS A 42 8.25 -12.17 4.85
CA HIS A 42 9.66 -12.55 4.88
C HIS A 42 10.33 -12.11 6.20
N TYR A 43 10.04 -10.90 6.66
CA TYR A 43 10.70 -10.28 7.81
C TYR A 43 9.99 -10.57 9.14
N PRO A 44 10.71 -10.68 10.27
CA PRO A 44 10.12 -10.90 11.60
C PRO A 44 9.05 -9.88 11.97
N ILE A 45 9.27 -8.59 11.70
CA ILE A 45 8.30 -7.52 11.96
C ILE A 45 7.00 -7.71 11.18
N SER A 46 7.08 -8.22 9.96
CA SER A 46 5.91 -8.51 9.12
C SER A 46 5.19 -9.78 9.55
N LYS A 47 5.91 -10.77 10.13
CA LYS A 47 5.29 -11.97 10.71
C LYS A 47 4.49 -11.66 11.98
N ASN A 48 5.04 -10.76 12.81
CA ASN A 48 4.51 -10.39 14.12
C ASN A 48 3.40 -9.31 14.06
N SER A 49 3.20 -8.69 12.90
CA SER A 49 2.12 -7.73 12.64
C SER A 49 1.02 -8.35 11.76
N GLY A 50 -0.10 -7.65 11.63
CA GLY A 50 -1.23 -8.06 10.80
C GLY A 50 -2.08 -9.10 11.51
N ARG A 51 -3.16 -8.66 12.13
CA ARG A 51 -4.07 -9.50 12.92
C ARG A 51 -5.41 -9.53 12.23
N TYR A 52 -5.94 -10.73 12.02
CA TYR A 52 -7.34 -10.88 11.65
C TYR A 52 -8.22 -10.33 12.78
N LYS A 53 -9.29 -9.66 12.40
CA LYS A 53 -10.34 -9.16 13.27
C LYS A 53 -11.50 -10.16 13.29
N GLN A 54 -12.46 -10.01 12.38
CA GLN A 54 -13.64 -10.88 12.27
C GLN A 54 -13.27 -12.29 11.82
N CYS A 55 -12.19 -12.42 11.04
CA CYS A 55 -11.65 -13.71 10.60
C CYS A 55 -10.71 -14.37 11.64
N ALA A 56 -10.55 -13.80 12.84
CA ALA A 56 -9.68 -14.38 13.85
C ALA A 56 -10.16 -15.79 14.27
N GLY A 57 -9.25 -16.75 14.22
CA GLY A 57 -9.53 -18.15 14.59
C GLY A 57 -10.41 -18.93 13.60
N LYS A 58 -10.76 -18.34 12.46
CA LYS A 58 -11.55 -18.98 11.39
C LYS A 58 -10.65 -19.76 10.44
N ARG A 59 -11.23 -20.73 9.72
CA ARG A 59 -10.50 -21.58 8.75
C ARG A 59 -10.65 -21.12 7.31
N SER A 60 -11.72 -20.41 6.98
CA SER A 60 -11.99 -19.91 5.62
C SER A 60 -12.69 -18.56 5.63
N ALA A 61 -12.76 -17.90 4.47
CA ALA A 61 -13.45 -16.63 4.28
C ALA A 61 -14.96 -16.71 4.61
N GLU A 62 -15.60 -17.85 4.36
CA GLU A 62 -17.04 -18.05 4.62
C GLU A 62 -17.34 -18.01 6.13
N GLU A 63 -16.45 -18.59 6.94
CA GLU A 63 -16.58 -18.62 8.39
C GLU A 63 -16.39 -17.24 9.06
N CYS A 64 -15.88 -16.25 8.32
CA CYS A 64 -15.75 -14.87 8.80
C CYS A 64 -17.08 -14.12 8.87
N GLY A 65 -18.12 -14.58 8.15
CA GLY A 65 -19.45 -13.94 8.19
C GLY A 65 -19.54 -12.58 7.48
N CYS A 66 -18.71 -12.34 6.46
CA CYS A 66 -18.67 -11.08 5.72
C CYS A 66 -19.92 -10.86 4.86
N THR A 67 -20.84 -10.00 5.32
CA THR A 67 -22.01 -9.57 4.54
C THR A 67 -21.62 -8.60 3.41
N ASP A 68 -22.49 -8.41 2.42
CA ASP A 68 -22.20 -7.50 1.29
C ASP A 68 -21.98 -6.05 1.72
N ILE A 69 -22.61 -5.62 2.81
CA ILE A 69 -22.41 -4.30 3.41
C ILE A 69 -20.99 -4.20 3.99
N LEU A 70 -20.51 -5.24 4.67
CA LEU A 70 -19.15 -5.28 5.23
C LEU A 70 -18.09 -5.27 4.12
N LYS A 71 -18.37 -5.90 2.97
CA LYS A 71 -17.45 -5.91 1.81
C LYS A 71 -17.16 -4.52 1.25
N VAL A 72 -18.11 -3.59 1.41
CA VAL A 72 -18.00 -2.20 0.98
C VAL A 72 -17.87 -1.21 2.15
N SER A 73 -17.71 -1.69 3.38
CA SER A 73 -17.48 -0.84 4.55
C SER A 73 -16.06 -0.28 4.55
N PRO A 74 -15.85 1.04 4.66
CA PRO A 74 -14.51 1.61 4.80
C PRO A 74 -13.95 1.48 6.23
N LEU A 75 -14.75 1.06 7.21
CA LEU A 75 -14.32 0.99 8.60
C LEU A 75 -13.19 -0.04 8.83
N ALA A 76 -12.17 0.33 9.60
CA ALA A 76 -11.00 -0.45 9.93
C ALA A 76 -11.36 -1.71 10.71
N ILE A 77 -12.40 -1.64 11.56
CA ILE A 77 -12.94 -2.81 12.28
C ILE A 77 -13.46 -3.89 11.31
N ASN A 78 -13.87 -3.48 10.10
CA ASN A 78 -14.37 -4.34 9.04
C ASN A 78 -13.32 -4.59 7.96
N SER A 79 -12.04 -4.27 8.19
CA SER A 79 -10.99 -4.40 7.16
C SER A 79 -10.92 -5.82 6.60
N ASP A 80 -11.06 -6.83 7.46
CA ASP A 80 -11.09 -8.25 7.06
C ASP A 80 -12.08 -8.50 5.92
N CYS A 81 -13.26 -7.90 5.96
CA CYS A 81 -14.27 -8.11 4.94
C CYS A 81 -14.12 -7.18 3.73
N ARG A 82 -13.36 -6.09 3.84
CA ARG A 82 -13.27 -5.04 2.81
C ARG A 82 -12.64 -5.55 1.52
N GLN A 83 -13.40 -5.58 0.44
CA GLN A 83 -12.95 -6.12 -0.86
C GLN A 83 -12.69 -5.04 -1.91
N ARG A 84 -13.42 -3.92 -1.86
CA ARG A 84 -13.47 -2.93 -2.94
C ARG A 84 -13.18 -1.54 -2.41
N VAL A 85 -12.26 -0.80 -3.02
CA VAL A 85 -11.84 0.53 -2.56
C VAL A 85 -11.83 1.54 -3.70
N LEU A 86 -11.87 2.84 -3.37
CA LEU A 86 -11.74 3.90 -4.37
C LEU A 86 -10.38 3.79 -5.05
N ARG A 87 -10.36 3.76 -6.38
CA ARG A 87 -9.15 3.67 -7.19
C ARG A 87 -8.82 5.02 -7.82
N LEU A 88 -7.61 5.51 -7.59
CA LEU A 88 -7.06 6.72 -8.22
C LEU A 88 -5.72 6.40 -8.88
N THR A 89 -5.37 7.14 -9.92
CA THR A 89 -4.07 7.01 -10.61
C THR A 89 -3.10 8.05 -10.06
N PHE A 90 -1.82 7.68 -9.91
CA PHE A 90 -0.77 8.62 -9.53
C PHE A 90 -0.54 9.69 -10.62
N PRO A 91 -0.21 10.95 -10.26
CA PRO A 91 -0.15 11.52 -8.92
C PRO A 91 -1.53 11.91 -8.40
N VAL A 92 -1.76 11.72 -7.10
CA VAL A 92 -2.97 12.21 -6.43
C VAL A 92 -2.64 13.52 -5.71
N THR A 93 -2.99 14.64 -6.33
CA THR A 93 -2.80 15.98 -5.77
C THR A 93 -4.13 16.60 -5.40
N ASP A 94 -4.22 17.16 -4.19
CA ASP A 94 -5.34 17.97 -3.72
C ASP A 94 -6.72 17.32 -3.90
N PHE A 95 -6.81 16.02 -3.61
CA PHE A 95 -8.08 15.28 -3.65
C PHE A 95 -9.05 15.83 -2.61
N LYS A 96 -10.13 16.45 -3.08
CA LYS A 96 -11.12 17.13 -2.22
C LYS A 96 -11.98 16.12 -1.48
N ILE A 97 -12.05 16.27 -0.16
CA ILE A 97 -12.95 15.52 0.72
C ILE A 97 -14.02 16.48 1.21
N THR A 98 -15.28 16.11 1.00
CA THR A 98 -16.45 16.85 1.51
C THR A 98 -17.19 15.95 2.47
N LEU A 99 -17.35 16.43 3.70
CA LEU A 99 -18.01 15.71 4.78
C LEU A 99 -19.43 16.24 4.94
N PHE A 100 -20.36 15.34 5.25
CA PHE A 100 -21.76 15.68 5.47
C PHE A 100 -22.25 15.08 6.79
N LEU A 101 -23.01 15.86 7.54
CA LEU A 101 -23.80 15.41 8.67
C LEU A 101 -25.09 14.80 8.15
N ARG A 102 -25.24 13.49 8.37
CA ARG A 102 -26.47 12.77 8.09
C ARG A 102 -27.24 12.53 9.39
N ARG A 103 -28.51 12.93 9.40
CA ARG A 103 -29.43 12.68 10.50
C ARG A 103 -30.69 12.02 9.96
N THR A 104 -31.24 11.06 10.70
CA THR A 104 -32.48 10.36 10.34
C THR A 104 -33.59 11.39 10.07
N ASN A 105 -34.28 11.26 8.94
CA ASN A 105 -35.38 12.14 8.50
C ASN A 105 -35.00 13.61 8.23
N HIS A 106 -33.72 13.93 8.06
CA HIS A 106 -33.27 15.26 7.65
C HIS A 106 -32.38 15.18 6.41
N ALA A 107 -32.28 16.28 5.68
CA ALA A 107 -31.35 16.40 4.56
C ALA A 107 -29.90 16.36 5.06
N ASP A 108 -29.01 15.85 4.21
CA ASP A 108 -27.57 15.88 4.48
C ASP A 108 -27.08 17.34 4.48
N HIS A 109 -26.42 17.76 5.57
CA HIS A 109 -25.86 19.09 5.71
C HIS A 109 -24.33 19.04 5.63
N PRO A 110 -23.67 19.92 4.87
CA PRO A 110 -22.21 19.92 4.81
C PRO A 110 -21.62 20.23 6.20
N LEU A 111 -20.57 19.51 6.56
CA LEU A 111 -19.84 19.76 7.79
C LEU A 111 -18.93 20.98 7.59
N CYS A 112 -19.26 22.08 8.25
CA CYS A 112 -18.56 23.35 8.15
C CYS A 112 -18.19 23.90 9.54
N SER A 113 -17.55 25.06 9.62
CA SER A 113 -17.36 25.78 10.89
C SER A 113 -18.71 25.91 11.64
N PRO A 114 -18.78 25.68 12.97
CA PRO A 114 -17.70 25.65 13.96
C PRO A 114 -17.06 24.27 14.22
N TYR A 115 -17.38 23.24 13.42
CA TYR A 115 -16.77 21.93 13.60
C TYR A 115 -15.31 21.94 13.16
N PHE A 116 -14.49 21.18 13.89
CA PHE A 116 -13.11 20.93 13.52
C PHE A 116 -12.84 19.44 13.48
N VAL A 117 -11.95 19.03 12.58
CA VAL A 117 -11.63 17.62 12.36
C VAL A 117 -10.14 17.36 12.50
N THR A 118 -9.83 16.14 12.93
CA THR A 118 -8.50 15.56 12.85
C THR A 118 -8.47 14.51 11.74
N VAL A 119 -7.33 14.39 11.07
CA VAL A 119 -7.12 13.38 10.02
C VAL A 119 -5.93 12.53 10.40
N THR A 120 -6.11 11.21 10.41
CA THR A 120 -5.08 10.24 10.79
C THR A 120 -5.02 9.11 9.76
N GLU A 121 -3.85 8.60 9.44
CA GLU A 121 -3.72 7.41 8.59
C GLU A 121 -3.64 6.16 9.47
N VAL A 122 -4.60 5.25 9.27
CA VAL A 122 -4.90 4.12 10.15
C VAL A 122 -3.78 3.06 10.11
N ASN A 123 -3.02 2.98 9.03
CA ASN A 123 -1.93 2.02 8.85
C ASN A 123 -0.54 2.62 9.14
N ASN A 124 -0.48 3.83 9.71
CA ASN A 124 0.75 4.57 10.03
C ASN A 124 1.65 4.87 8.83
N ARG A 125 1.07 5.09 7.65
CA ARG A 125 1.81 5.59 6.48
C ARG A 125 2.08 7.08 6.62
N THR A 126 3.12 7.58 5.96
CA THR A 126 3.55 9.00 5.99
C THR A 126 3.64 9.65 4.61
N SER A 127 3.47 8.88 3.53
CA SER A 127 3.55 9.35 2.14
C SER A 127 2.27 10.06 1.69
N TRP A 128 1.76 10.96 2.51
CA TRP A 128 0.56 11.75 2.27
C TRP A 128 0.66 13.11 2.97
N LYS A 129 -0.16 14.06 2.53
CA LYS A 129 -0.30 15.37 3.14
C LYS A 129 -1.74 15.82 3.09
N VAL A 130 -2.22 16.39 4.19
CA VAL A 130 -3.50 17.11 4.22
C VAL A 130 -3.25 18.58 3.96
N THR A 131 -4.01 19.14 3.03
CA THR A 131 -4.08 20.57 2.72
C THR A 131 -5.46 21.08 3.13
N GLY A 132 -5.51 22.25 3.75
CA GLY A 132 -6.74 22.83 4.26
C GLY A 132 -6.47 23.98 5.22
N THR A 133 -7.52 24.71 5.58
CA THR A 133 -7.44 25.81 6.54
C THR A 133 -7.18 25.23 7.93
N HIS A 134 -5.95 25.41 8.43
CA HIS A 134 -5.49 24.89 9.72
C HIS A 134 -5.16 26.00 10.74
N ALA A 135 -5.24 27.27 10.33
CA ALA A 135 -4.98 28.43 11.18
C ALA A 135 -6.10 29.45 11.00
N THR A 136 -6.98 29.52 11.99
CA THR A 136 -7.92 30.62 12.19
C THR A 136 -7.84 31.01 13.67
N PRO A 137 -8.15 32.26 14.06
CA PRO A 137 -8.09 32.66 15.47
C PRO A 137 -8.88 31.74 16.42
N THR A 138 -10.02 31.22 15.95
CA THR A 138 -10.83 30.24 16.69
C THR A 138 -10.13 28.90 16.83
N MET A 139 -9.44 28.43 15.78
CA MET A 139 -8.66 27.19 15.83
C MET A 139 -7.44 27.30 16.73
N ASP A 140 -6.77 28.45 16.76
CA ASP A 140 -5.61 28.64 17.61
C ASP A 140 -6.02 28.63 19.08
N ARG A 141 -7.14 29.27 19.43
CA ARG A 141 -7.74 29.13 20.76
C ARG A 141 -8.11 27.68 21.07
N MET A 142 -8.80 27.00 20.15
CA MET A 142 -9.19 25.60 20.33
C MET A 142 -7.98 24.68 20.53
N ARG A 143 -6.89 24.94 19.80
CA ARG A 143 -5.63 24.19 19.93
C ARG A 143 -4.99 24.42 21.30
N GLN A 144 -4.97 25.66 21.78
CA GLN A 144 -4.49 25.97 23.14
C GLN A 144 -5.32 25.25 24.21
N TYR A 145 -6.66 25.26 24.10
CA TYR A 145 -7.52 24.57 25.05
C TYR A 145 -7.34 23.05 25.06
N LEU A 146 -6.92 22.48 23.94
CA LEU A 146 -6.84 21.03 23.75
C LEU A 146 -5.40 20.53 23.62
N GLU A 147 -4.39 21.36 23.92
CA GLU A 147 -2.97 21.04 23.69
C GLU A 147 -2.56 19.74 24.41
N ASP A 148 -3.03 19.54 25.64
CA ASP A 148 -2.75 18.35 26.42
C ASP A 148 -3.48 17.09 25.90
N SER A 149 -4.61 17.26 25.20
CA SER A 149 -5.49 16.18 24.76
C SER A 149 -5.33 15.82 23.28
N LEU A 150 -4.90 16.76 22.44
CA LEU A 150 -4.85 16.63 20.98
C LEU A 150 -3.40 16.77 20.47
N LYS A 151 -2.80 15.61 20.16
CA LYS A 151 -1.47 15.53 19.52
C LYS A 151 -1.49 15.77 18.01
N ASN A 152 -2.68 15.86 17.42
CA ASN A 152 -2.86 15.90 15.97
C ASN A 152 -3.23 17.30 15.48
N ASN A 153 -2.86 17.60 14.23
CA ASN A 153 -3.25 18.84 13.58
C ASN A 153 -4.77 18.93 13.42
N LEU A 154 -5.28 20.12 13.69
CA LEU A 154 -6.69 20.48 13.57
C LEU A 154 -6.96 21.13 12.22
N TYR A 155 -8.03 20.73 11.54
CA TYR A 155 -8.42 21.25 10.24
C TYR A 155 -9.87 21.73 10.24
N ASN A 156 -10.15 22.76 9.45
CA ASN A 156 -11.51 23.06 9.04
C ASN A 156 -11.99 21.94 8.08
N PRO A 157 -13.17 21.32 8.31
CA PRO A 157 -13.74 20.35 7.38
C PRO A 157 -14.04 20.95 6.00
N GLU A 158 -14.25 22.26 5.91
CA GLU A 158 -14.42 22.97 4.64
C GLU A 158 -13.07 23.11 3.91
N GLY A 159 -13.03 22.64 2.67
CA GLY A 159 -11.83 22.72 1.83
C GLY A 159 -10.76 21.69 2.15
N LEU A 160 -11.08 20.65 2.93
CA LEU A 160 -10.17 19.55 3.23
C LEU A 160 -9.73 18.83 1.95
N GLN A 161 -8.43 18.72 1.78
CA GLN A 161 -7.79 18.10 0.62
C GLN A 161 -6.70 17.13 1.07
N ILE A 162 -6.56 16.02 0.34
CA ILE A 162 -5.53 15.03 0.59
C ILE A 162 -4.68 14.86 -0.66
N SER A 163 -3.36 14.98 -0.50
CA SER A 163 -2.37 14.63 -1.50
C SER A 163 -1.69 13.33 -1.09
N LEU A 164 -1.49 12.40 -2.05
CA LEU A 164 -0.85 11.11 -1.84
C LEU A 164 0.40 11.02 -2.70
N TYR A 165 1.54 10.78 -2.07
CA TYR A 165 2.85 10.70 -2.71
C TYR A 165 3.37 9.26 -2.82
N GLY A 166 2.64 8.30 -2.23
CA GLY A 166 2.94 6.88 -2.30
C GLY A 166 1.92 6.10 -3.13
N SER A 167 2.14 4.79 -3.21
CA SER A 167 1.31 3.85 -3.97
C SER A 167 0.45 2.95 -3.08
N GLU A 168 -0.42 2.17 -3.71
CA GLU A 168 -1.31 1.20 -3.08
C GLU A 168 -2.30 1.84 -2.06
N LEU A 169 -2.73 1.09 -1.04
CA LEU A 169 -3.84 1.48 -0.17
C LEU A 169 -3.45 2.47 0.93
N PHE A 170 -4.13 3.61 0.95
CA PHE A 170 -4.19 4.55 2.08
C PHE A 170 -5.52 4.42 2.79
N HIS A 171 -5.52 4.52 4.11
CA HIS A 171 -6.72 4.48 4.92
C HIS A 171 -6.71 5.65 5.90
N PHE A 172 -7.61 6.61 5.70
CA PHE A 172 -7.76 7.77 6.55
C PHE A 172 -8.93 7.60 7.50
N ARG A 173 -8.73 7.98 8.75
CA ARG A 173 -9.79 8.23 9.72
C ARG A 173 -9.89 9.73 9.96
N ILE A 174 -11.09 10.25 9.76
CA ILE A 174 -11.44 11.66 9.95
C ILE A 174 -12.40 11.72 11.14
N SER A 175 -12.01 12.43 12.19
CA SER A 175 -12.79 12.49 13.43
C SER A 175 -13.05 13.93 13.81
N VAL A 176 -14.31 14.25 14.10
CA VAL A 176 -14.70 15.54 14.70
C VAL A 176 -14.19 15.57 16.14
N ILE A 177 -13.67 16.72 16.57
CA ILE A 177 -13.18 16.86 17.95
C ILE A 177 -14.32 16.70 18.97
N PRO A 178 -14.04 16.09 20.14
CA PRO A 178 -15.01 15.99 21.21
C PRO A 178 -15.35 17.39 21.78
N GLY A 179 -16.57 17.56 22.30
CA GLY A 179 -17.02 18.79 22.95
C GLY A 179 -17.86 19.73 22.10
N VAL A 180 -17.87 19.56 20.77
CA VAL A 180 -18.79 20.29 19.86
C VAL A 180 -20.04 19.45 19.54
N VAL A 181 -19.94 18.12 19.69
CA VAL A 181 -21.00 17.16 19.41
C VAL A 181 -21.12 16.15 20.56
N LEU A 182 -22.32 15.62 20.75
CA LEU A 182 -22.64 14.67 21.83
C LEU A 182 -22.18 13.24 21.53
N CYS A 183 -21.85 12.94 20.27
CA CYS A 183 -21.43 11.62 19.82
C CYS A 183 -20.13 11.70 19.00
N ASP A 184 -19.40 10.60 18.97
CA ASP A 184 -18.17 10.48 18.19
C ASP A 184 -18.51 10.40 16.70
N LEU A 185 -18.38 11.54 16.01
CA LEU A 185 -18.52 11.62 14.55
C LEU A 185 -17.18 11.24 13.91
N VAL A 186 -17.12 10.02 13.38
CA VAL A 186 -15.95 9.46 12.72
C VAL A 186 -16.35 8.96 11.34
N GLU A 187 -15.57 9.34 10.34
CA GLU A 187 -15.66 8.83 8.98
C GLU A 187 -14.32 8.19 8.59
N GLU A 188 -14.36 7.12 7.81
CA GLU A 188 -13.16 6.46 7.32
C GLU A 188 -13.19 6.37 5.79
N VAL A 189 -12.06 6.70 5.16
CA VAL A 189 -11.93 6.75 3.71
C VAL A 189 -10.72 5.94 3.28
N GLN A 190 -10.91 5.10 2.27
CA GLN A 190 -9.87 4.24 1.72
C GLN A 190 -9.64 4.53 0.26
N ILE A 191 -8.38 4.78 -0.10
CA ILE A 191 -7.96 5.17 -1.45
C ILE A 191 -6.80 4.27 -1.88
N TYR A 192 -6.97 3.59 -3.00
CA TYR A 192 -5.91 2.81 -3.63
C TYR A 192 -5.30 3.62 -4.77
N VAL A 193 -3.99 3.85 -4.69
CA VAL A 193 -3.24 4.60 -5.71
C VAL A 193 -2.49 3.63 -6.61
N ASP A 194 -2.86 3.66 -7.90
CA ASP A 194 -2.24 2.85 -8.94
C ASP A 194 -1.15 3.58 -9.72
N GLU A 195 -0.35 2.77 -10.42
CA GLU A 195 0.65 3.22 -11.39
C GLU A 195 1.67 4.22 -10.81
N PRO A 196 2.29 3.94 -9.64
CA PRO A 196 3.35 4.81 -9.16
C PRO A 196 4.51 4.84 -10.16
N PRO A 197 5.17 6.01 -10.33
CA PRO A 197 6.40 6.08 -11.10
C PRO A 197 7.44 5.15 -10.48
N LEU A 198 8.35 4.64 -11.31
CA LEU A 198 9.49 3.88 -10.81
C LEU A 198 10.23 4.72 -9.76
N ALA A 199 10.57 4.09 -8.63
CA ALA A 199 11.25 4.77 -7.54
C ALA A 199 12.53 5.45 -8.08
N PHE A 200 12.76 6.70 -7.74
CA PHE A 200 14.00 7.37 -8.11
C PHE A 200 15.19 6.67 -7.43
N PRO A 201 16.31 6.38 -8.12
CA PRO A 201 16.66 6.75 -9.50
C PRO A 201 16.46 5.62 -10.53
N THR A 202 15.64 4.59 -10.26
CA THR A 202 15.51 3.38 -11.08
C THR A 202 15.22 3.70 -12.55
N GLN A 203 14.36 4.68 -12.85
CA GLN A 203 14.10 5.11 -14.22
C GLN A 203 15.39 5.54 -14.94
N HIS A 204 16.21 6.38 -14.29
CA HIS A 204 17.49 6.83 -14.85
C HIS A 204 18.47 5.67 -15.00
N LEU A 205 18.51 4.76 -14.03
CA LEU A 205 19.38 3.60 -14.07
C LEU A 205 19.00 2.66 -15.22
N VAL A 206 17.71 2.36 -15.40
CA VAL A 206 17.21 1.54 -16.52
C VAL A 206 17.55 2.20 -17.86
N ASN A 207 17.30 3.50 -18.00
CA ASN A 207 17.60 4.23 -19.22
C ASN A 207 19.11 4.23 -19.55
N ASN A 208 19.96 4.47 -18.55
CA ASN A 208 21.42 4.45 -18.73
C ASN A 208 21.92 3.05 -19.08
N MET A 209 21.44 2.01 -18.40
CA MET A 209 21.79 0.63 -18.71
C MET A 209 21.36 0.24 -20.13
N ALA A 210 20.15 0.62 -20.55
CA ALA A 210 19.67 0.38 -21.91
C ALA A 210 20.53 1.11 -22.95
N ALA A 211 20.92 2.36 -22.69
CA ALA A 211 21.79 3.14 -23.57
C ALA A 211 23.19 2.52 -23.69
N ILE A 212 23.78 2.06 -22.57
CA ILE A 212 25.10 1.39 -22.57
C ILE A 212 25.02 0.08 -23.35
N ILE A 213 23.98 -0.73 -23.15
CA ILE A 213 23.81 -2.00 -23.88
C ILE A 213 23.63 -1.74 -25.38
N LEU A 214 22.75 -0.80 -25.75
CA LEU A 214 22.50 -0.48 -27.16
C LEU A 214 23.76 0.09 -27.83
N GLY A 215 24.44 1.03 -27.18
CA GLY A 215 25.69 1.60 -27.65
C GLY A 215 26.80 0.54 -27.77
N GLY A 216 26.91 -0.36 -26.80
CA GLY A 216 27.85 -1.48 -26.84
C GLY A 216 27.57 -2.45 -27.98
N LEU A 217 26.30 -2.79 -28.23
CA LEU A 217 25.90 -3.63 -29.36
C LEU A 217 26.19 -2.97 -30.71
N LEU A 218 25.94 -1.66 -30.84
CA LEU A 218 26.23 -0.90 -32.05
C LEU A 218 27.74 -0.82 -32.31
N LEU A 219 28.54 -0.50 -31.28
CA LEU A 219 30.00 -0.45 -31.39
C LEU A 219 30.59 -1.82 -31.72
N PHE A 220 30.11 -2.88 -31.06
CA PHE A 220 30.54 -4.24 -31.34
C PHE A 220 30.19 -4.65 -32.77
N GLY A 221 28.98 -4.33 -33.24
CA GLY A 221 28.59 -4.55 -34.63
C GLY A 221 29.48 -3.80 -35.62
N PHE A 222 29.81 -2.53 -35.34
CA PHE A 222 30.72 -1.74 -36.15
C PHE A 222 32.12 -2.36 -36.24
N LEU A 223 32.70 -2.79 -35.11
CA LEU A 223 34.03 -3.42 -35.07
C LEU A 223 34.09 -4.74 -35.85
N LEU A 224 33.02 -5.55 -35.81
CA LEU A 224 32.92 -6.78 -36.60
C LEU A 224 32.93 -6.48 -38.10
N ILE A 225 32.15 -5.50 -38.55
CA ILE A 225 32.10 -5.06 -39.95
C ILE A 225 33.47 -4.50 -40.38
N TYR A 226 34.08 -3.63 -39.55
CA TYR A 226 35.37 -3.01 -39.85
C TYR A 226 36.51 -4.03 -39.99
N ASN A 227 36.54 -5.05 -39.12
CA ASN A 227 37.56 -6.11 -39.16
C ASN A 227 37.25 -7.20 -40.21
N GLY A 228 36.23 -7.03 -41.07
CA GLY A 228 35.86 -8.00 -42.10
C GLY A 228 35.33 -9.33 -41.55
N VAL A 229 34.91 -9.36 -40.28
CA VAL A 229 34.38 -10.57 -39.64
C VAL A 229 32.90 -10.67 -39.98
N ALA A 230 32.49 -11.82 -40.54
CA ALA A 230 31.09 -12.07 -40.86
C ALA A 230 30.22 -11.97 -39.60
N MET A 231 29.08 -11.28 -39.72
CA MET A 231 28.12 -11.12 -38.62
C MET A 231 27.72 -12.49 -38.07
N PRO A 232 27.67 -12.67 -36.73
CA PRO A 232 27.36 -13.95 -36.12
C PRO A 232 25.96 -14.42 -36.54
N THR A 233 25.89 -15.56 -37.23
CA THR A 233 24.65 -16.20 -37.64
C THR A 233 23.87 -16.76 -36.45
N LYS A 234 22.56 -16.98 -36.63
CA LYS A 234 21.66 -17.59 -35.63
C LYS A 234 22.19 -18.93 -35.07
N SER A 235 22.97 -19.67 -35.86
CA SER A 235 23.63 -20.91 -35.41
C SER A 235 24.73 -20.63 -34.38
N SER A 236 25.64 -19.69 -34.65
CA SER A 236 26.76 -19.34 -33.76
C SER A 236 26.30 -18.78 -32.40
N ILE A 237 25.23 -17.98 -32.38
CA ILE A 237 24.65 -17.43 -31.13
C ILE A 237 24.03 -18.56 -30.27
N LYS A 238 23.33 -19.51 -30.89
CA LYS A 238 22.77 -20.68 -30.19
C LYS A 238 23.87 -21.56 -29.59
N THR A 239 25.00 -21.72 -30.27
CA THR A 239 26.14 -22.50 -29.77
C THR A 239 26.83 -21.80 -28.59
N LEU A 240 26.95 -20.47 -28.62
CA LEU A 240 27.50 -19.66 -27.54
C LEU A 240 26.61 -19.73 -26.28
N LEU A 241 25.29 -19.60 -26.43
CA LEU A 241 24.33 -19.70 -25.33
C LEU A 241 24.24 -21.12 -24.74
N LYS A 242 24.44 -22.17 -25.56
CA LYS A 242 24.48 -23.56 -25.08
C LYS A 242 25.72 -23.90 -24.25
N LYS A 243 26.86 -23.22 -24.47
CA LYS A 243 28.10 -23.45 -23.70
C LYS A 243 28.00 -23.00 -22.23
N HIS A 244 26.97 -22.23 -21.86
CA HIS A 244 26.80 -21.65 -20.53
C HIS A 244 25.71 -22.31 -19.67
N LYS A 245 25.39 -23.59 -19.87
CA LYS A 245 24.67 -24.35 -18.82
C LYS A 245 25.69 -24.84 -17.79
N PRO A 246 25.73 -24.30 -16.56
CA PRO A 246 26.57 -24.88 -15.52
C PRO A 246 26.03 -26.28 -15.18
N THR A 247 26.87 -27.29 -15.36
CA THR A 247 26.64 -28.62 -14.79
C THR A 247 26.75 -28.48 -13.27
N ILE A 248 25.60 -28.39 -12.58
CA ILE A 248 25.56 -28.60 -11.14
C ILE A 248 25.72 -30.10 -10.92
N SER A 249 26.94 -30.53 -10.61
CA SER A 249 27.21 -31.89 -10.13
C SER A 249 26.53 -32.08 -8.78
N PRO A 250 25.82 -33.19 -8.53
CA PRO A 250 25.23 -33.45 -7.23
C PRO A 250 26.35 -33.70 -6.22
N THR A 251 26.39 -32.90 -5.15
CA THR A 251 27.23 -33.14 -3.99
C THR A 251 26.87 -34.51 -3.41
N ARG A 252 27.84 -35.41 -3.42
CA ARG A 252 27.78 -36.74 -2.81
C ARG A 252 27.52 -36.58 -1.32
N THR A 253 26.31 -36.94 -0.87
CA THR A 253 26.04 -37.19 0.56
C THR A 253 26.95 -38.32 1.01
N GLN A 254 27.96 -38.00 1.81
CA GLN A 254 28.70 -39.00 2.56
C GLN A 254 27.79 -39.50 3.69
N ASN A 255 27.37 -40.75 3.57
CA ASN A 255 26.84 -41.54 4.68
C ASN A 255 27.98 -41.74 5.69
N SER A 256 27.85 -41.16 6.89
CA SER A 256 28.58 -41.64 8.07
C SER A 256 27.72 -42.70 8.75
N THR A 257 27.99 -43.96 8.43
CA THR A 257 27.57 -45.12 9.21
C THR A 257 28.45 -45.16 10.46
N THR A 258 27.88 -44.89 11.64
CA THR A 258 28.54 -45.22 12.91
C THR A 258 28.03 -46.57 13.37
N THR A 259 28.93 -47.54 13.35
CA THR A 259 28.77 -48.92 13.79
C THR A 259 28.57 -48.99 15.32
N GLN A 260 27.67 -49.87 15.76
CA GLN A 260 27.44 -50.26 17.15
C GLN A 260 28.57 -51.16 17.73
N GLY A 261 28.82 -50.99 19.04
CA GLY A 261 29.11 -52.04 20.04
C GLY A 261 30.58 -52.21 20.47
N PRO A 262 30.89 -52.84 21.64
CA PRO A 262 30.01 -53.36 22.71
C PRO A 262 30.44 -52.94 24.16
N GLU A 263 29.76 -53.55 25.14
CA GLU A 263 29.78 -53.42 26.63
C GLU A 263 28.89 -52.35 27.28
#